data_AF-A0A2G5QY10-F1
#
_entry.id   AF-A0A2G5QY10-F1
#
_cell.length_a   1.000
_cell.length_b   1.000
_cell.length_c   1.000
_cell.angle_alpha   90.00
_cell.angle_beta   90.00
_cell.angle_gamma   90.00
#
_symmetry.space_group_name_H-M   'P 1'
#
loop_
_entity.id
_entity.type
_entity.pdbx_description
1 polymer ?
#
loop_
_entity_poly.entity_id
_entity_poly.type
_entity_poly.pdbx_seq_one_letter_code
_entity_poly.pdbx_strand_id
1 'polypeptide(L)'
;MITALRSALFCAKVVSHDDGRTDLIGLIGGEISADSRPGVVQAWLSLQIELDRKPTSGRILVECEGLKQDFPFSAPAGHAEAGAAFPLIIPVLKEGTLWVTVFDDQAKAKPLRQKWRLKYRPDAETLEDPDAGRQIAETSQRAAASIAESARRETPTRH
;
A
#
# COMPACT_ATOMS: atom_id res chain seq x y z
N MET A 1 -14.54 14.02 6.07
CA MET A 1 -15.01 12.63 6.06
C MET A 1 -14.71 12.00 4.71
N ILE A 2 -14.26 10.75 4.73
CA ILE A 2 -14.07 9.91 3.55
C ILE A 2 -15.44 9.48 3.01
N THR A 3 -15.73 9.80 1.75
CA THR A 3 -17.01 9.45 1.12
C THR A 3 -16.89 8.23 0.22
N ALA A 4 -15.75 8.07 -0.47
CA ALA A 4 -15.50 6.94 -1.34
C ALA A 4 -14.00 6.72 -1.58
N LEU A 5 -13.68 5.56 -2.17
CA LEU A 5 -12.36 5.24 -2.71
C LEU A 5 -12.50 5.19 -4.22
N ARG A 6 -12.03 6.24 -4.91
CA ARG A 6 -12.17 6.40 -6.36
C ARG A 6 -11.23 5.49 -7.12
N SER A 7 -9.99 5.37 -6.65
CA SER A 7 -9.02 4.44 -7.22
C SER A 7 -8.10 3.87 -6.15
N ALA A 8 -7.69 2.62 -6.37
CA ALA A 8 -6.65 1.94 -5.62
C ALA A 8 -5.94 0.99 -6.56
N LEU A 9 -4.63 1.15 -6.69
CA LEU A 9 -3.87 0.46 -7.71
C LEU A 9 -2.42 0.29 -7.28
N PHE A 10 -1.83 -0.82 -7.72
CA PHE A 10 -0.43 -1.11 -7.55
C PHE A 10 0.34 -0.74 -8.80
N CYS A 11 1.54 -0.21 -8.64
CA CYS A 11 2.46 0.09 -9.75
C CYS A 11 3.90 -0.19 -9.35
N ALA A 12 4.79 -0.34 -10.34
CA ALA A 12 6.20 -0.58 -10.08
C ALA A 12 6.92 0.68 -9.57
N LYS A 13 6.52 1.86 -10.06
CA LYS A 13 7.19 3.13 -9.73
C LYS A 13 6.21 4.31 -9.79
N VAL A 14 6.43 5.27 -8.89
CA VAL A 14 5.77 6.58 -8.88
C VAL A 14 6.82 7.64 -9.21
N VAL A 15 6.52 8.54 -10.15
CA VAL A 15 7.39 9.67 -10.51
C VAL A 15 6.61 10.96 -10.32
N SER A 16 7.02 11.76 -9.36
CA SER A 16 6.52 13.13 -9.17
C SER A 16 7.32 14.08 -10.04
N HIS A 17 6.63 14.93 -10.79
CA HIS A 17 7.21 15.97 -11.64
C HIS A 17 7.20 17.32 -10.92
N ASP A 18 8.05 18.24 -11.38
CA ASP A 18 8.18 19.59 -10.82
C ASP A 18 6.90 20.43 -10.99
N ASP A 19 6.06 20.10 -11.98
CA ASP A 19 4.76 20.73 -12.24
C ASP A 19 3.62 20.18 -11.35
N GLY A 20 3.93 19.25 -10.44
CA GLY A 20 2.96 18.62 -9.55
C GLY A 20 2.19 17.44 -10.18
N ARG A 21 2.51 17.06 -11.42
CA ARG A 21 1.97 15.82 -12.02
C ARG A 21 2.64 14.60 -11.38
N THR A 22 1.90 13.50 -11.32
CA THR A 22 2.41 12.20 -10.88
C THR A 22 2.18 11.15 -11.95
N ASP A 23 3.25 10.51 -12.41
CA ASP A 23 3.18 9.36 -13.31
C ASP A 23 3.25 8.07 -12.52
N LEU A 24 2.40 7.12 -12.90
CA LEU A 24 2.34 5.78 -12.34
C LEU A 24 2.80 4.78 -13.40
N ILE A 25 3.96 4.17 -13.18
CA ILE A 25 4.66 3.35 -14.19
C ILE A 25 4.54 1.87 -13.81
N GLY A 26 4.19 1.04 -14.80
CA GLY A 26 4.09 -0.41 -14.62
C GLY A 26 2.94 -0.81 -13.72
N LEU A 27 1.70 -0.47 -14.11
CA LEU A 27 0.50 -0.84 -13.37
C LEU A 27 0.40 -2.37 -13.22
N ILE A 28 0.17 -2.82 -11.99
CA ILE A 28 -0.03 -4.22 -11.65
C ILE A 28 -1.54 -4.48 -11.64
N GLY A 29 -1.98 -5.53 -12.31
CA GLY A 29 -3.39 -5.89 -12.44
C GLY A 29 -4.02 -6.40 -11.13
N GLY A 30 -5.12 -7.13 -11.24
CA GLY A 30 -5.80 -7.73 -10.07
C GLY A 30 -4.99 -8.83 -9.36
N GLU A 31 -3.84 -9.22 -9.90
CA GLU A 31 -2.96 -10.26 -9.38
C GLU A 31 -1.55 -9.71 -9.18
N ILE A 32 -0.99 -9.99 -8.01
CA ILE A 32 0.38 -9.66 -7.62
C ILE A 32 1.14 -10.98 -7.53
N SER A 33 2.15 -11.14 -8.38
CA SER A 33 2.86 -12.40 -8.56
C SER A 33 4.32 -12.27 -8.15
N ALA A 34 4.80 -13.14 -7.28
CA ALA A 34 6.22 -13.25 -6.95
C ALA A 34 6.95 -14.18 -7.92
N ASP A 35 8.21 -13.86 -8.20
CA ASP A 35 9.09 -14.65 -9.08
C ASP A 35 9.74 -15.85 -8.36
N SER A 36 9.54 -16.02 -7.05
CA SER A 36 10.06 -17.14 -6.26
C SER A 36 9.07 -17.65 -5.20
N ARG A 37 9.30 -18.86 -4.67
CA ARG A 37 8.46 -19.53 -3.66
C ARG A 37 9.29 -19.92 -2.42
N PRO A 38 9.12 -19.27 -1.26
CA PRO A 38 8.43 -17.98 -1.05
C PRO A 38 9.15 -16.84 -1.79
N GLY A 39 8.50 -15.69 -1.89
CA GLY A 39 9.06 -14.54 -2.61
C GLY A 39 8.64 -13.20 -2.05
N VAL A 40 9.15 -12.14 -2.68
CA VAL A 40 8.88 -10.76 -2.32
C VAL A 40 8.53 -9.96 -3.56
N VAL A 41 7.55 -9.07 -3.44
CA VAL A 41 7.20 -8.12 -4.50
C VAL A 41 7.38 -6.71 -3.96
N GLN A 42 8.16 -5.90 -4.69
CA GLN A 42 8.29 -4.47 -4.43
C GLN A 42 7.33 -3.71 -5.34
N ALA A 43 6.46 -2.91 -4.75
CA ALA A 43 5.47 -2.14 -5.50
C ALA A 43 5.12 -0.84 -4.76
N TRP A 44 4.40 0.04 -5.44
CA TRP A 44 3.78 1.22 -4.88
C TRP A 44 2.27 1.07 -4.88
N LEU A 45 1.62 1.28 -3.73
CA LEU A 45 0.18 1.43 -3.63
C LEU A 45 -0.16 2.91 -3.82
N SER A 46 -0.91 3.23 -4.88
CA SER A 46 -1.48 4.55 -5.12
C SER A 46 -2.99 4.52 -4.87
N LEU A 47 -3.48 5.52 -4.16
CA LEU A 47 -4.88 5.69 -3.77
C LEU A 47 -5.39 7.08 -4.16
N GLN A 48 -6.64 7.15 -4.59
CA GLN A 48 -7.40 8.38 -4.73
C GLN A 48 -8.68 8.27 -3.89
N ILE A 49 -8.77 9.11 -2.87
CA ILE A 49 -9.82 9.09 -1.86
C ILE A 49 -10.73 10.31 -2.08
N GLU A 50 -12.04 10.10 -2.12
CA GLU A 50 -13.01 11.18 -2.19
C GLU A 50 -13.39 11.65 -0.78
N LEU A 51 -13.51 12.97 -0.62
CA LEU A 51 -13.73 13.65 0.65
C LEU A 51 -14.91 14.62 0.58
N ASP A 52 -15.55 14.85 1.73
CA ASP A 52 -16.64 15.83 1.90
C ASP A 52 -16.15 17.30 2.04
N ARG A 53 -14.89 17.59 1.71
CA ARG A 53 -14.21 18.89 1.87
C ARG A 53 -14.00 19.37 3.31
N LYS A 54 -14.29 18.55 4.33
CA LYS A 54 -13.91 18.84 5.72
C LYS A 54 -12.51 18.31 6.03
N PRO A 55 -11.83 18.85 7.06
CA PRO A 55 -10.60 18.25 7.57
C PRO A 55 -10.85 16.76 7.84
N THR A 56 -9.94 15.91 7.35
CA THR A 56 -10.07 14.46 7.45
C THR A 56 -8.75 13.87 7.89
N SER A 57 -8.81 12.98 8.88
CA SER A 57 -7.68 12.15 9.31
C SER A 57 -8.10 10.70 9.16
N GLY A 58 -7.20 9.86 8.68
CA GLY A 58 -7.47 8.45 8.50
C GLY A 58 -6.20 7.62 8.40
N ARG A 59 -6.40 6.32 8.21
CA ARG A 59 -5.32 5.35 8.09
C ARG A 59 -5.59 4.37 6.97
N ILE A 60 -4.53 3.95 6.31
CA ILE A 60 -4.55 2.91 5.28
C ILE A 60 -3.82 1.70 5.85
N LEU A 61 -4.55 0.60 6.02
CA LEU A 61 -4.01 -0.67 6.47
C LEU A 61 -3.79 -1.58 5.26
N VAL A 62 -2.56 -2.04 5.08
CA VAL A 62 -2.19 -3.06 4.11
C VAL A 62 -1.82 -4.33 4.87
N GLU A 63 -2.50 -5.44 4.59
CA GLU A 63 -2.29 -6.70 5.32
C GLU A 63 -2.32 -7.93 4.40
N CYS A 64 -1.37 -8.84 4.64
CA CYS A 64 -1.37 -10.21 4.15
C CYS A 64 -0.59 -11.08 5.14
N GLU A 65 -0.39 -12.36 4.82
CA GLU A 65 0.45 -13.21 5.65
C GLU A 65 1.90 -12.70 5.65
N GLY A 66 2.46 -12.49 6.84
CA GLY A 66 3.82 -11.95 7.00
C GLY A 66 3.94 -10.43 6.83
N LEU A 67 2.84 -9.70 6.61
CA LEU A 67 2.86 -8.24 6.50
C LEU A 67 1.61 -7.60 7.13
N LYS A 68 1.84 -6.62 8.00
CA LYS A 68 0.81 -5.68 8.44
C LYS A 68 1.41 -4.28 8.56
N GLN A 69 0.95 -3.36 7.72
CA GLN A 69 1.46 -1.99 7.65
C GLN A 69 0.33 -0.97 7.68
N ASP A 70 0.49 0.06 8.50
CA ASP A 70 -0.49 1.15 8.70
C ASP A 70 0.14 2.48 8.28
N PHE A 71 -0.51 3.17 7.36
CA PHE A 71 -0.11 4.49 6.87
C PHE A 71 -1.13 5.54 7.31
N PRO A 72 -0.78 6.44 8.25
CA PRO A 72 -1.62 7.56 8.58
C PRO A 72 -1.63 8.57 7.43
N PHE A 73 -2.76 9.23 7.23
CA PHE A 73 -2.85 10.37 6.33
C PHE A 73 -3.77 11.44 6.93
N SER A 74 -3.57 12.67 6.45
CA SER A 74 -4.46 13.79 6.76
C SER A 74 -4.69 14.63 5.52
N ALA A 75 -5.90 15.15 5.37
CA ALA A 75 -6.29 16.06 4.31
C ALA A 75 -6.90 17.33 4.92
N PRO A 76 -6.40 18.53 4.56
CA PRO A 76 -6.97 19.78 5.04
C PRO A 76 -8.37 20.01 4.44
N ALA A 77 -9.11 20.96 5.02
CA ALA A 77 -10.40 21.37 4.48
C ALA A 77 -10.28 21.92 3.04
N GLY A 78 -11.39 21.87 2.30
CA GLY A 78 -11.51 22.46 0.96
C GLY A 78 -11.21 21.50 -0.20
N HIS A 79 -10.51 20.40 0.05
CA HIS A 79 -10.20 19.39 -0.97
C HIS A 79 -11.33 18.36 -1.09
N ALA A 80 -11.84 18.15 -2.30
CA ALA A 80 -12.81 17.09 -2.59
C ALA A 80 -12.13 15.72 -2.79
N GLU A 81 -10.81 15.70 -2.97
CA GLU A 81 -10.03 14.50 -3.22
C GLU A 81 -8.68 14.58 -2.51
N ALA A 82 -8.18 13.43 -2.05
CA ALA A 82 -6.82 13.27 -1.57
C ALA A 82 -6.15 12.10 -2.31
N GLY A 83 -4.95 12.36 -2.84
CA GLY A 83 -4.08 11.34 -3.43
C GLY A 83 -3.00 10.92 -2.45
N ALA A 84 -2.66 9.64 -2.42
CA ALA A 84 -1.54 9.13 -1.64
C ALA A 84 -0.83 7.99 -2.38
N ALA A 85 0.47 7.86 -2.16
CA ALA A 85 1.28 6.79 -2.74
C ALA A 85 2.28 6.27 -1.70
N PHE A 86 2.33 4.96 -1.53
CA PHE A 86 3.15 4.31 -0.50
C PHE A 86 4.00 3.20 -1.11
N PRO A 87 5.32 3.17 -0.85
CA PRO A 87 6.13 2.03 -1.23
C PRO A 87 5.84 0.85 -0.30
N LEU A 88 5.79 -0.35 -0.87
CA LEU A 88 5.45 -1.58 -0.19
C LEU A 88 6.42 -2.69 -0.56
N ILE A 89 6.78 -3.47 0.45
CA ILE A 89 7.50 -4.73 0.29
C ILE A 89 6.55 -5.83 0.74
N ILE A 90 6.00 -6.54 -0.24
CA ILE A 90 4.92 -7.51 -0.04
C ILE A 90 5.52 -8.92 -0.02
N PRO A 91 5.55 -9.60 1.14
CA PRO A 91 5.96 -10.99 1.21
C PRO A 91 4.85 -11.88 0.64
N VAL A 92 5.21 -12.75 -0.30
CA VAL A 92 4.34 -13.82 -0.80
C VAL A 92 4.87 -15.12 -0.23
N LEU A 93 4.38 -15.47 0.96
CA LEU A 93 4.75 -16.71 1.67
C LEU A 93 3.92 -17.91 1.21
N LYS A 94 2.70 -17.63 0.75
CA LYS A 94 1.81 -18.56 0.05
C LYS A 94 0.84 -17.77 -0.82
N GLU A 95 0.20 -18.46 -1.77
CA GLU A 95 -0.90 -17.86 -2.52
C GLU A 95 -2.03 -17.45 -1.57
N GLY A 96 -2.62 -16.29 -1.82
CA GLY A 96 -3.56 -15.73 -0.86
C GLY A 96 -4.16 -14.41 -1.30
N THR A 97 -4.50 -13.58 -0.33
CA THR A 97 -5.11 -12.28 -0.55
C THR A 97 -4.35 -11.20 0.18
N LEU A 98 -4.03 -10.13 -0.53
CA LEU A 98 -3.60 -8.86 0.04
C LEU A 98 -4.83 -7.98 0.21
N TRP A 99 -5.01 -7.44 1.40
CA TRP A 99 -6.09 -6.52 1.72
C TRP A 99 -5.55 -5.11 1.90
N VAL A 100 -6.26 -4.14 1.32
CA VAL A 100 -6.07 -2.72 1.59
C VAL A 100 -7.37 -2.20 2.19
N THR A 101 -7.28 -1.61 3.38
CA THR A 101 -8.42 -1.08 4.12
C THR A 101 -8.19 0.38 4.45
N VAL A 102 -9.12 1.25 4.07
CA VAL A 102 -9.09 2.69 4.34
C VAL A 102 -10.05 2.98 5.49
N PHE A 103 -9.50 3.54 6.56
CA PHE A 103 -10.21 3.95 7.77
C PHE A 103 -10.34 5.47 7.80
N ASP A 104 -11.54 5.96 8.10
CA ASP A 104 -11.77 7.33 8.56
C ASP A 104 -11.71 7.32 10.09
N ASP A 105 -10.70 7.96 10.68
CA ASP A 105 -10.51 7.93 12.14
C ASP A 105 -11.50 8.87 12.85
N GLN A 106 -12.19 9.76 12.13
CA GLN A 106 -13.14 10.73 12.69
C GLN A 106 -14.60 10.28 12.52
N ALA A 107 -14.88 9.33 11.64
CA ALA A 107 -16.22 8.84 11.36
C ALA A 107 -16.45 7.41 11.87
N LYS A 108 -17.67 7.11 12.32
CA LYS A 108 -18.12 5.73 12.62
C LYS A 108 -18.53 4.94 11.36
N ALA A 109 -18.11 5.40 10.18
CA ALA A 109 -18.42 4.75 8.92
C ALA A 109 -17.70 3.40 8.81
N LYS A 110 -18.25 2.48 8.01
CA LYS A 110 -17.56 1.22 7.72
C LYS A 110 -16.30 1.52 6.90
N PRO A 111 -15.15 0.89 7.22
CA PRO A 111 -13.94 1.04 6.43
C PRO A 111 -14.16 0.59 4.99
N LEU A 112 -13.49 1.26 4.05
CA LEU A 112 -13.50 0.87 2.63
C LEU A 112 -12.42 -0.18 2.42
N ARG A 113 -12.74 -1.29 1.74
CA ARG A 113 -11.83 -2.43 1.63
C ARG A 113 -11.68 -2.91 0.19
N GLN A 114 -10.46 -3.11 -0.25
CA GLN A 114 -10.08 -3.64 -1.56
C GLN A 114 -9.15 -4.84 -1.40
N LYS A 115 -9.13 -5.74 -2.40
CA LYS A 115 -8.35 -6.97 -2.34
C LYS A 115 -7.66 -7.30 -3.65
N TRP A 116 -6.46 -7.86 -3.54
CA TRP A 116 -5.67 -8.38 -4.66
C TRP A 116 -5.32 -9.84 -4.39
N ARG A 117 -5.23 -10.62 -5.46
CA ARG A 117 -4.78 -12.01 -5.34
C ARG A 117 -3.26 -12.04 -5.31
N LEU A 118 -2.70 -12.69 -4.30
CA LEU A 118 -1.27 -13.02 -4.24
C LEU A 118 -1.05 -14.39 -4.87
N LYS A 119 -0.07 -14.48 -5.78
CA LYS A 119 0.30 -15.72 -6.46
C LYS A 119 1.80 -15.86 -6.60
N TYR A 120 2.21 -17.05 -7.00
CA TYR A 120 3.50 -17.25 -7.63
C TYR A 120 3.35 -17.25 -9.14
N ARG A 121 4.37 -16.79 -9.85
CA ARG A 121 4.40 -16.99 -11.29
C ARG A 121 4.47 -18.49 -11.62
N PRO A 122 4.00 -18.90 -12.81
CA PRO A 122 4.06 -20.30 -13.23
C PRO A 122 5.48 -20.89 -13.18
N ASP A 123 6.49 -20.06 -13.47
CA ASP A 123 7.92 -20.35 -13.53
C ASP A 123 8.68 -19.99 -12.25
N ALA A 124 8.00 -19.64 -11.16
CA ALA A 124 8.66 -19.23 -9.93
C ALA A 124 9.48 -20.36 -9.29
N GLU A 125 10.76 -20.11 -9.05
CA GLU A 125 11.70 -21.05 -8.43
C GLU A 125 11.38 -21.25 -6.95
N THR A 126 11.50 -22.49 -6.47
CA THR A 126 11.38 -22.78 -5.04
C THR A 126 12.72 -22.51 -4.37
N LEU A 127 12.72 -21.65 -3.36
CA LEU A 127 13.91 -21.41 -2.56
C LEU A 127 14.23 -22.65 -1.72
N GLU A 128 15.48 -23.10 -1.77
CA GLU A 128 15.92 -24.33 -1.11
C GLU A 128 16.08 -24.18 0.41
N ASP A 129 16.27 -22.94 0.90
CA ASP A 129 16.41 -22.66 2.32
C ASP A 129 15.07 -22.85 3.06
N PRO A 130 14.96 -23.81 4.00
CA PRO A 130 13.73 -24.05 4.76
C PRO A 130 13.30 -22.86 5.62
N ASP A 131 14.21 -21.95 5.95
CA ASP A 131 13.94 -20.74 6.74
C ASP A 131 13.64 -19.49 5.87
N ALA A 132 13.71 -19.60 4.54
CA ALA A 132 13.54 -18.46 3.62
C ALA A 132 12.24 -17.68 3.86
N GLY A 133 11.13 -18.38 4.11
CA GLY A 133 9.83 -17.75 4.36
C GLY A 133 9.83 -16.89 5.63
N ARG A 134 10.44 -17.39 6.71
CA ARG A 134 10.58 -16.65 7.97
C ARG A 134 11.44 -15.40 7.76
N GLN A 135 12.59 -15.56 7.10
CA GLN A 135 13.50 -14.45 6.83
C GLN A 135 12.87 -13.35 5.96
N ILE A 136 12.12 -13.74 4.92
CA ILE A 136 11.38 -12.82 4.06
C ILE A 136 10.31 -12.06 4.85
N ALA A 137 9.54 -12.76 5.69
CA ALA A 137 8.51 -12.14 6.52
C ALA A 137 9.12 -11.10 7.49
N GLU A 138 10.17 -11.50 8.22
CA GLU A 138 10.85 -10.62 9.19
C GLU A 138 11.49 -9.39 8.52
N THR A 139 12.10 -9.59 7.35
CA THR A 139 12.75 -8.51 6.62
C THR A 139 11.72 -7.56 6.01
N SER A 140 10.62 -8.10 5.45
CA SER A 140 9.52 -7.29 4.91
C SER A 140 8.86 -6.47 6.02
N GLN A 141 8.61 -7.06 7.19
CA GLN A 141 8.01 -6.36 8.32
C GLN A 141 8.93 -5.26 8.88
N ARG A 142 10.25 -5.50 8.96
CA ARG A 142 11.23 -4.48 9.38
C ARG A 142 11.31 -3.32 8.38
N ALA A 143 11.35 -3.63 7.09
CA ALA A 143 11.36 -2.61 6.05
C ALA A 143 10.06 -1.80 6.04
N ALA A 144 8.91 -2.47 6.19
CA ALA A 144 7.61 -1.83 6.33
C ALA A 144 7.57 -0.84 7.52
N ALA A 145 8.13 -1.22 8.67
CA ALA A 145 8.21 -0.32 9.82
C ALA A 145 9.05 0.94 9.52
N SER A 146 10.21 0.77 8.87
CA SER A 146 11.09 1.88 8.46
C SER A 146 10.42 2.83 7.45
N ILE A 147 9.71 2.27 6.47
CA ILE A 147 8.94 3.04 5.48
C ILE A 147 7.81 3.83 6.17
N ALA A 148 7.05 3.17 7.05
CA ALA A 148 5.96 3.82 7.78
C ALA A 148 6.46 4.95 8.68
N GLU A 149 7.64 4.78 9.30
CA GLU A 149 8.28 5.84 10.07
C GLU A 149 8.72 7.02 9.20
N SER A 150 9.30 6.75 8.04
CA SER A 150 9.71 7.80 7.08
C SER A 150 8.51 8.60 6.55
N ALA A 151 7.42 7.91 6.20
CA ALA A 151 6.18 8.54 5.76
C ALA A 151 5.56 9.47 6.82
N ARG A 152 5.71 9.15 8.12
CA ARG A 152 5.27 10.05 9.20
C ARG A 152 6.12 11.31 9.30
N ARG A 153 7.43 11.18 9.06
CA ARG A 153 8.39 12.31 9.11
C ARG A 153 8.26 13.23 7.90
N GLU A 154 7.89 12.69 6.74
CA GLU A 154 7.74 13.44 5.49
C GLU A 154 6.39 14.13 5.31
N THR A 155 5.49 14.12 6.32
CA THR A 155 4.30 14.97 6.31
C THR A 155 4.75 16.43 6.14
N PRO A 156 4.56 17.08 4.97
CA PRO A 156 5.17 18.37 4.74
C PRO A 156 4.41 19.41 5.56
N THR A 157 5.06 19.99 6.54
CA THR A 157 4.83 21.40 6.87
C THR A 157 5.18 22.22 5.63
N ARG A 158 4.19 22.60 4.83
CA ARG A 158 4.31 23.68 3.82
C ARG A 158 3.10 24.59 4.02
N HIS A 159 3.29 25.70 4.73
CA HIS A 159 3.69 27.04 4.22
C HIS A 159 2.60 27.66 3.37
#